data_AF-A0A416TYS6-F1
#
_entry.id   AF-A0A416TYS6-F1
#
_cell.length_a   1.000
_cell.length_b   1.000
_cell.length_c   1.000
_cell.angle_alpha   90.00
_cell.angle_beta   90.00
_cell.angle_gamma   90.00
#
_symmetry.space_group_name_H-M   'P 1'
#
loop_
_entity.id
_entity.type
_entity.pdbx_description
1 polymer ?
#
loop_
_entity_poly.entity_id
_entity_poly.type
_entity_poly.pdbx_seq_one_letter_code
_entity_poly.pdbx_strand_id
1 'polypeptide(L)'
;MKLNLENLRTLDWNISGIYKIENIYSGNIYIGQSKDVRKRLREHLECCISQNKSENTGLVSAWEKYGKGCFDFELLEKCLENQLDKREVYWITYYDSHKNGYNMTSGGQKNFSVPNWSEKDKKYFSSIRNPEPVLQLDFDGNIVNEYWSVAQASKQNGYDSRGIYSCCNMGLSKTSNGYIWIYKKDYNTFDLDYYLSRKQKKPIEQYDMDGNLIKIWEHGCQVKENNFSPSRINSCCHHNSMSAYGYIWKFVDDTTRIINKVYCDEAKRKANLVKVSKIYQLDDNNNLIKIFKSLREVERNGFSKYLVSKCCKHETEKYENYIWLFEKEYLAINA
;
A
#
# COMPACT_ATOMS: atom_id res chain seq x y z
N MET A 1 -18.10 8.83 15.13
CA MET A 1 -18.31 10.29 14.97
C MET A 1 -16.95 10.94 15.15
N LYS A 2 -16.43 11.63 14.13
CA LYS A 2 -15.13 12.33 14.25
C LYS A 2 -15.32 13.59 15.11
N LEU A 3 -14.56 13.72 16.19
CA LEU A 3 -14.69 14.82 17.15
C LEU A 3 -13.65 15.90 16.80
N ASN A 4 -14.11 17.10 16.45
CA ASN A 4 -13.29 18.29 16.34
C ASN A 4 -13.54 19.26 17.52
N LEU A 5 -12.79 20.35 17.60
CA LEU A 5 -12.89 21.40 18.63
C LEU A 5 -14.32 21.95 18.84
N GLU A 6 -15.13 21.99 17.79
CA GLU A 6 -16.51 22.44 17.85
C GLU A 6 -17.44 21.36 18.43
N ASN A 7 -17.21 20.10 18.06
CA ASN A 7 -17.96 18.93 18.56
C ASN A 7 -17.56 18.53 20.00
N LEU A 8 -16.38 18.93 20.48
CA LEU A 8 -15.96 18.71 21.87
C LEU A 8 -16.81 19.51 22.87
N ARG A 9 -17.47 20.59 22.43
CA ARG A 9 -18.31 21.44 23.30
C ARG A 9 -19.67 20.82 23.60
N THR A 10 -20.14 19.91 22.76
CA THR A 10 -21.51 19.35 22.80
C THR A 10 -21.59 17.94 23.43
N LEU A 11 -20.46 17.35 23.81
CA LEU A 11 -20.41 16.06 24.51
C LEU A 11 -20.93 16.18 25.95
N ASP A 12 -21.79 15.24 26.33
CA ASP A 12 -22.34 15.10 27.67
C ASP A 12 -21.24 14.86 28.72
N TRP A 13 -21.39 15.48 29.88
CA TRP A 13 -20.28 15.81 30.79
C TRP A 13 -20.00 14.63 31.74
N ASN A 14 -18.71 14.29 31.91
CA ASN A 14 -18.14 13.18 32.71
C ASN A 14 -18.21 11.77 32.10
N ILE A 15 -17.44 11.54 31.03
CA ILE A 15 -17.17 10.18 30.53
C ILE A 15 -15.77 9.74 30.98
N SER A 16 -15.73 8.70 31.81
CA SER A 16 -14.52 7.93 32.10
C SER A 16 -14.24 6.97 30.95
N GLY A 17 -13.00 6.96 30.45
CA GLY A 17 -12.67 6.16 29.28
C GLY A 17 -11.27 6.33 28.71
N ILE A 18 -11.04 5.64 27.60
CA ILE A 18 -9.83 5.69 26.79
C ILE A 18 -10.12 6.47 25.51
N TYR A 19 -9.20 7.35 25.13
CA TYR A 19 -9.30 8.19 23.94
C TYR A 19 -8.04 8.09 23.09
N LYS A 20 -8.20 8.48 21.82
CA LYS A 20 -7.15 8.55 20.81
C LYS A 20 -7.02 9.98 20.31
N ILE A 21 -5.78 10.44 20.12
CA ILE A 21 -5.42 11.64 19.38
C ILE A 21 -4.54 11.19 18.22
N GLU A 22 -4.98 11.41 16.99
CA GLU A 22 -4.27 10.98 15.78
C GLU A 22 -3.82 12.19 14.98
N ASN A 23 -2.54 12.23 14.60
CA ASN A 23 -2.07 13.24 13.67
C ASN A 23 -2.47 12.85 12.24
N ILE A 24 -3.31 13.65 11.60
CA ILE A 24 -3.87 13.32 10.28
C ILE A 24 -2.84 13.37 9.15
N TYR A 25 -1.69 14.02 9.36
CA TYR A 25 -0.62 14.14 8.37
C TYR A 25 0.43 13.04 8.50
N SER A 26 0.81 12.66 9.73
CA SER A 26 1.82 11.61 9.96
C SER A 26 1.22 10.24 10.22
N GLY A 27 -0.04 10.15 10.64
CA GLY A 27 -0.66 8.92 11.13
C GLY A 27 -0.22 8.50 12.53
N ASN A 28 0.64 9.28 13.20
CA ASN A 28 1.10 8.96 14.55
C ASN A 28 -0.03 9.15 15.57
N ILE A 29 -0.08 8.25 16.55
CA ILE A 29 -1.20 8.16 17.51
C ILE A 29 -0.70 8.42 18.94
N TYR A 30 -1.53 9.10 19.73
CA TYR A 30 -1.48 9.14 21.19
C TYR A 30 -2.74 8.46 21.75
N ILE A 31 -2.56 7.62 22.74
CA ILE A 31 -3.62 7.00 23.52
C ILE A 31 -3.55 7.56 24.93
N GLY A 32 -4.69 7.97 25.48
CA GLY A 32 -4.74 8.39 26.87
C GLY A 32 -5.99 7.90 27.57
N GLN A 33 -5.92 7.90 28.90
CA GLN A 33 -7.03 7.60 29.77
C GLN A 33 -7.47 8.84 30.56
N SER A 34 -8.75 8.90 30.95
CA SER A 34 -9.21 9.89 31.92
C SER A 34 -10.54 9.48 32.55
N LYS A 35 -10.77 9.93 33.80
CA LYS A 35 -12.10 9.92 34.42
C LYS A 35 -13.06 10.93 33.77
N ASP A 36 -12.49 11.93 33.11
CA ASP A 36 -13.17 12.93 32.30
C ASP A 36 -12.37 13.16 31.01
N VAL A 37 -12.73 12.40 29.98
CA VAL A 37 -12.05 12.44 28.68
C VAL A 37 -12.12 13.83 28.06
N ARG A 38 -13.27 14.52 28.16
CA ARG A 38 -13.46 15.85 27.57
C ARG A 38 -12.51 16.86 28.20
N LYS A 39 -12.44 16.90 29.53
CA LYS A 39 -11.50 17.76 30.26
C LYS A 39 -10.07 17.48 29.84
N ARG A 40 -9.67 16.20 29.77
CA ARG A 40 -8.30 15.82 29.44
C ARG A 40 -7.90 16.20 28.01
N LEU A 41 -8.80 16.04 27.03
CA LEU A 41 -8.55 16.47 25.66
C LEU A 41 -8.38 18.00 25.55
N ARG A 42 -9.17 18.77 26.30
CA ARG A 42 -9.03 20.23 26.37
C ARG A 42 -7.67 20.63 26.94
N GLU A 43 -7.22 20.00 28.02
CA GLU A 43 -5.90 20.26 28.61
C GLU A 43 -4.77 20.00 27.60
N HIS A 44 -4.80 18.89 26.87
CA HIS A 44 -3.80 18.60 25.82
C HIS A 44 -3.74 19.68 24.75
N LEU A 45 -4.90 20.15 24.31
CA LEU A 45 -4.98 21.21 23.32
C LEU A 45 -4.48 22.55 23.87
N GLU A 46 -4.84 22.90 25.11
CA GLU A 46 -4.35 24.11 25.79
C GLU A 46 -2.82 24.07 25.95
N CYS A 47 -2.23 22.91 26.27
CA CYS A 47 -0.78 22.71 26.28
C CYS A 47 -0.16 22.95 24.89
N CYS A 48 -0.79 22.45 23.82
CA CYS A 48 -0.32 22.69 22.45
C CYS A 48 -0.36 24.18 22.06
N ILE A 49 -1.45 24.88 22.42
CA ILE A 49 -1.62 26.31 22.13
C ILE A 49 -0.63 27.17 22.91
N SER A 50 -0.45 26.87 24.20
CA SER A 50 0.49 27.59 25.08
C SER A 50 1.95 27.19 24.87
N GLN A 51 2.22 26.20 24.00
CA GLN A 51 3.54 25.61 23.79
C GLN A 51 4.21 25.11 25.08
N ASN A 52 3.40 24.70 26.06
CA ASN A 52 3.89 24.20 27.34
C ASN A 52 4.36 22.74 27.21
N LYS A 53 5.67 22.53 27.24
CA LYS A 53 6.32 21.23 27.05
C LYS A 53 6.42 20.37 28.31
N SER A 54 5.93 20.83 29.46
CA SER A 54 6.13 20.14 30.75
C SER A 54 5.45 18.77 30.87
N GLU A 55 4.38 18.51 30.12
CA GLU A 55 3.59 17.26 30.24
C GLU A 55 3.42 16.47 28.94
N ASN A 56 3.62 17.09 27.76
CA ASN A 56 3.29 16.43 26.50
C ASN A 56 4.16 16.87 25.30
N THR A 57 5.46 16.63 25.41
CA THR A 57 6.46 17.04 24.40
C THR A 57 6.13 16.55 23.00
N GLY A 58 5.67 15.29 22.84
CA GLY A 58 5.36 14.70 21.54
C GLY A 58 4.21 15.39 20.80
N LEU A 59 3.08 15.64 21.48
CA LEU A 59 1.94 16.33 20.87
C LEU A 59 2.24 17.81 20.61
N VAL A 60 2.93 18.49 21.52
CA VAL A 60 3.30 19.91 21.33
C VAL A 60 4.24 20.06 20.13
N SER A 61 5.28 19.22 20.00
CA SER A 61 6.18 19.27 18.85
C SER A 61 5.49 18.95 17.52
N ALA A 62 4.53 18.02 17.52
CA ALA A 62 3.72 17.76 16.34
C ALA A 62 2.83 18.96 15.99
N TRP A 63 2.24 19.61 16.98
CA TRP A 63 1.46 20.83 16.77
C TRP A 63 2.32 21.98 16.23
N GLU A 64 3.52 22.20 16.77
CA GLU A 64 4.49 23.18 16.26
C GLU A 64 4.84 22.92 14.79
N LYS A 65 5.00 21.64 14.41
CA LYS A 65 5.40 21.23 13.06
C LYS A 65 4.26 21.31 12.02
N TYR A 66 3.06 20.87 12.38
CA TYR A 66 1.95 20.67 11.43
C TYR A 66 0.83 21.72 11.57
N GLY A 67 0.85 22.53 12.63
CA GLY A 67 -0.07 23.64 12.84
C GLY A 67 -1.46 23.23 13.34
N LYS A 68 -2.33 24.24 13.46
CA LYS A 68 -3.70 24.10 13.96
C LYS A 68 -4.51 23.15 13.06
N GLY A 69 -5.17 22.16 13.68
CA GLY A 69 -6.01 21.19 12.99
C GLY A 69 -5.29 19.91 12.54
N CYS A 70 -4.04 19.69 12.97
CA CYS A 70 -3.32 18.46 12.68
C CYS A 70 -3.81 17.23 13.44
N PHE A 71 -4.70 17.37 14.43
CA PHE A 71 -5.19 16.25 15.26
C PHE A 71 -6.67 15.94 15.04
N ASP A 72 -6.99 14.64 14.91
CA ASP A 72 -8.33 14.07 15.02
C ASP A 72 -8.50 13.37 16.38
N PHE A 73 -9.70 13.42 16.95
CA PHE A 73 -10.00 12.90 18.28
C PHE A 73 -11.07 11.81 18.22
N GLU A 74 -10.86 10.74 18.98
CA GLU A 74 -11.78 9.61 19.04
C GLU A 74 -11.88 9.05 20.47
N LEU A 75 -13.10 8.88 20.98
CA LEU A 75 -13.34 8.10 22.19
C LEU A 75 -13.32 6.62 21.80
N LEU A 76 -12.29 5.89 22.24
CA LEU A 76 -12.13 4.48 21.92
C LEU A 76 -13.01 3.59 22.79
N GLU A 77 -13.13 3.92 24.07
CA GLU A 77 -13.83 3.07 25.03
C GLU A 77 -14.32 3.85 26.25
N LYS A 78 -15.57 3.61 26.66
CA LYS A 78 -16.06 4.00 27.98
C LYS A 78 -15.73 2.90 28.97
N CYS A 79 -15.07 3.23 30.08
CA CYS A 79 -14.76 2.24 31.11
C CYS A 79 -14.74 2.86 32.51
N LEU A 80 -14.91 2.02 33.52
CA LEU A 80 -14.86 2.43 34.92
C LEU A 80 -13.44 2.85 35.28
N GLU A 81 -13.30 3.71 36.30
CA GLU A 81 -12.00 4.23 36.74
C GLU A 81 -11.00 3.11 37.06
N ASN A 82 -11.45 2.07 37.76
CA ASN A 82 -10.63 0.92 38.14
C ASN A 82 -10.17 0.04 36.95
N GLN A 83 -10.66 0.33 35.75
CA GLN A 83 -10.26 -0.35 34.52
C GLN A 83 -9.28 0.48 33.71
N LEU A 84 -9.20 1.80 33.92
CA LEU A 84 -8.48 2.74 33.04
C LEU A 84 -7.06 2.25 32.73
N ASP A 85 -6.23 1.97 33.74
CA ASP A 85 -4.83 1.59 33.53
C ASP A 85 -4.69 0.35 32.63
N LYS A 86 -5.51 -0.68 32.92
CA LYS A 86 -5.56 -1.91 32.14
C LYS A 86 -5.99 -1.66 30.70
N ARG A 87 -6.93 -0.74 30.48
CA ARG A 87 -7.45 -0.42 29.14
C ARG A 87 -6.49 0.47 28.36
N GLU A 88 -5.84 1.43 29.00
CA GLU A 88 -4.81 2.27 28.38
C GLU A 88 -3.65 1.42 27.86
N VAL A 89 -3.12 0.51 28.69
CA VAL A 89 -2.03 -0.39 28.27
C VAL A 89 -2.44 -1.27 27.09
N TYR A 90 -3.68 -1.78 27.09
CA TYR A 90 -4.21 -2.52 25.94
C TYR A 90 -4.21 -1.67 24.66
N TRP A 91 -4.75 -0.46 24.71
CA TRP A 91 -4.88 0.40 23.53
C TRP A 91 -3.54 0.94 23.04
N ILE A 92 -2.60 1.26 23.93
CA ILE A 92 -1.22 1.63 23.55
C ILE A 92 -0.53 0.45 22.84
N THR A 93 -0.67 -0.76 23.37
CA THR A 93 -0.11 -1.97 22.74
C THR A 93 -0.76 -2.24 21.39
N TYR A 94 -2.08 -2.07 21.29
CA TYR A 94 -2.84 -2.33 20.08
C TYR A 94 -2.44 -1.42 18.92
N TYR A 95 -2.29 -0.11 19.19
CA TYR A 95 -1.89 0.89 18.21
C TYR A 95 -0.37 1.02 18.05
N ASP A 96 0.40 0.27 18.85
CA ASP A 96 1.86 0.41 18.98
C ASP A 96 2.30 1.88 19.17
N SER A 97 1.47 2.67 19.84
CA SER A 97 1.61 4.13 19.93
C SER A 97 2.77 4.58 20.82
N HIS A 98 3.36 3.64 21.55
CA HIS A 98 4.61 3.84 22.30
C HIS A 98 5.85 3.83 21.39
N LYS A 99 5.90 2.90 20.42
CA LYS A 99 7.05 2.79 19.51
C LYS A 99 6.88 3.66 18.27
N ASN A 100 5.66 3.72 17.75
CA ASN A 100 5.30 4.33 16.48
C ASN A 100 4.26 5.46 16.65
N GLY A 101 4.24 6.11 17.81
CA GLY A 101 3.31 7.19 18.12
C GLY A 101 3.88 8.22 19.09
N TYR A 102 3.00 8.87 19.85
CA TYR A 102 3.34 9.93 20.79
C TYR A 102 3.32 9.49 22.25
N ASN A 103 2.92 8.25 22.56
CA ASN A 103 2.95 7.77 23.93
C ASN A 103 4.40 7.60 24.38
N MET A 104 4.79 8.27 25.47
CA MET A 104 6.14 8.14 26.03
C MET A 104 6.34 6.87 26.86
N THR A 105 5.25 6.20 27.24
CA THR A 105 5.28 4.94 28.01
C THR A 105 4.28 3.94 27.42
N SER A 106 4.40 2.67 27.80
CA SER A 106 3.42 1.63 27.46
C SER A 106 2.05 1.78 28.17
N GLY A 107 1.85 2.84 28.97
CA GLY A 107 0.64 3.10 29.77
C GLY A 107 0.70 2.63 31.22
N GLY A 108 -0.38 2.90 31.97
CA GLY A 108 -0.64 2.37 33.31
C GLY A 108 0.21 3.01 34.40
N GLN A 109 -0.13 4.24 34.80
CA GLN A 109 0.71 5.02 35.72
C GLN A 109 1.13 4.20 36.97
N LYS A 110 2.44 4.00 37.10
CA LYS A 110 3.17 3.27 38.16
C LYS A 110 3.02 1.73 38.14
N ASN A 111 3.44 1.08 37.06
CA ASN A 111 4.37 -0.07 37.08
C ASN A 111 4.40 -0.71 35.69
N PHE A 112 5.58 -0.76 35.09
CA PHE A 112 5.85 -1.20 33.72
C PHE A 112 5.65 -2.71 33.53
N SER A 113 4.41 -3.18 33.48
CA SER A 113 4.11 -4.56 33.10
C SER A 113 2.96 -4.57 32.12
N VAL A 114 3.26 -4.85 30.85
CA VAL A 114 2.25 -5.20 29.85
C VAL A 114 1.54 -6.46 30.36
N PRO A 115 0.24 -6.42 30.67
CA PRO A 115 -0.46 -7.59 31.18
C PRO A 115 -0.40 -8.72 30.16
N ASN A 116 -0.10 -9.93 30.63
CA ASN A 116 -0.26 -11.11 29.80
C ASN A 116 -1.76 -11.44 29.69
N TRP A 117 -2.42 -10.85 28.69
CA TRP A 117 -3.87 -10.98 28.50
C TRP A 117 -4.27 -12.42 28.18
N SER A 118 -5.29 -12.93 28.86
CA SER A 118 -5.88 -14.23 28.54
C SER A 118 -6.61 -14.18 27.19
N GLU A 119 -6.89 -15.35 26.58
CA GLU A 119 -7.72 -15.41 25.36
C GLU A 119 -9.13 -14.84 25.59
N LYS A 120 -9.67 -14.97 26.81
CA LYS A 120 -10.96 -14.35 27.17
C LYS A 120 -10.88 -12.83 27.15
N ASP A 121 -9.81 -12.25 27.69
CA ASP A 121 -9.61 -10.79 27.68
C ASP A 121 -9.45 -10.27 26.25
N LYS A 122 -8.64 -10.95 25.43
CA LYS A 122 -8.46 -10.59 24.01
C LYS A 122 -9.78 -10.66 23.24
N LYS A 123 -10.59 -11.69 23.45
CA LYS A 123 -11.91 -11.82 22.84
C LYS A 123 -12.85 -10.71 23.29
N TYR A 124 -12.90 -10.44 24.60
CA TYR A 124 -13.73 -9.38 25.17
C TYR A 124 -13.35 -8.02 24.58
N PHE A 125 -12.07 -7.65 24.58
CA PHE A 125 -11.64 -6.37 24.02
C PHE A 125 -11.78 -6.26 22.51
N SER A 126 -11.62 -7.38 21.80
CA SER A 126 -11.98 -7.47 20.39
C SER A 126 -13.46 -7.16 20.20
N SER A 127 -14.36 -7.75 21.01
CA SER A 127 -15.81 -7.57 20.87
C SER A 127 -16.30 -6.14 21.10
N ILE A 128 -15.60 -5.35 21.93
CA ILE A 128 -15.90 -3.91 22.12
C ILE A 128 -15.79 -3.13 20.80
N ARG A 129 -14.88 -3.54 19.91
CA ARG A 129 -14.72 -2.93 18.58
C ARG A 129 -15.76 -3.41 17.55
N ASN A 130 -16.61 -4.37 17.94
CA ASN A 130 -17.56 -5.05 17.06
C ASN A 130 -16.96 -5.50 15.70
N PRO A 131 -15.82 -6.22 15.68
CA PRO A 131 -15.22 -6.69 14.45
C PRO A 131 -16.08 -7.79 13.84
N GLU A 132 -16.18 -7.79 12.52
CA GLU A 132 -16.89 -8.83 11.77
C GLU A 132 -16.15 -10.18 11.90
N PRO A 133 -16.80 -11.23 12.44
CA PRO A 133 -16.21 -12.57 12.50
C PRO A 133 -15.91 -13.11 11.10
N VAL A 134 -14.86 -13.93 10.98
CA VAL A 134 -14.43 -14.51 9.71
C VAL A 134 -14.36 -16.03 9.78
N LEU A 135 -14.73 -16.66 8.67
CA LEU A 135 -14.65 -18.09 8.46
C LEU A 135 -13.48 -18.39 7.51
N GLN A 136 -12.74 -19.44 7.84
CA GLN A 136 -11.72 -20.05 6.99
C GLN A 136 -12.32 -21.31 6.39
N LEU A 137 -12.43 -21.38 5.06
CA LEU A 137 -12.99 -22.51 4.34
C LEU A 137 -11.91 -23.22 3.51
N ASP A 138 -12.06 -24.52 3.34
CA ASP A 138 -11.31 -25.28 2.33
C ASP A 138 -11.89 -25.05 0.91
N PHE A 139 -11.34 -25.72 -0.10
CA PHE A 139 -11.81 -25.61 -1.49
C PHE A 139 -13.06 -26.43 -1.81
N ASP A 140 -13.52 -27.25 -0.86
CA ASP A 140 -14.80 -27.96 -0.94
C ASP A 140 -15.93 -27.15 -0.27
N GLY A 141 -15.59 -26.00 0.33
CA GLY A 141 -16.53 -25.10 1.01
C GLY A 141 -16.78 -25.43 2.48
N ASN A 142 -16.05 -26.38 3.07
CA ASN A 142 -16.22 -26.73 4.48
C ASN A 142 -15.54 -25.71 5.38
N ILE A 143 -16.17 -25.41 6.52
CA ILE A 143 -15.61 -24.52 7.55
C ILE A 143 -14.48 -25.25 8.27
N VAL A 144 -13.24 -24.77 8.07
CA VAL A 144 -12.04 -25.25 8.77
C VAL A 144 -11.91 -24.59 10.13
N ASN A 145 -12.21 -23.29 10.23
CA ASN A 145 -12.14 -22.56 11.49
C ASN A 145 -13.01 -21.28 11.49
N GLU A 146 -13.38 -20.82 12.69
CA GLU A 146 -14.08 -19.56 12.93
C GLU A 146 -13.25 -18.67 13.86
N TYR A 147 -13.05 -17.41 13.45
CA TYR A 147 -12.34 -16.41 14.24
C TYR A 147 -13.25 -15.22 14.52
N TRP A 148 -13.14 -14.64 15.71
CA TRP A 148 -13.89 -13.44 16.08
C TRP A 148 -13.38 -12.18 15.37
N SER A 149 -12.27 -12.26 14.62
CA SER A 149 -11.81 -11.18 13.73
C SER A 149 -10.71 -11.65 12.77
N VAL A 150 -10.50 -10.89 11.69
CA VAL A 150 -9.33 -11.03 10.78
C VAL A 150 -8.00 -10.97 11.54
N ALA A 151 -7.88 -10.07 12.53
CA ALA A 151 -6.65 -9.89 13.29
C ALA A 151 -6.31 -11.13 14.13
N GLN A 152 -7.33 -11.77 14.71
CA GLN A 152 -7.14 -13.04 15.42
C GLN A 152 -6.68 -14.13 14.45
N ALA A 153 -7.36 -14.28 13.30
CA ALA A 153 -7.02 -15.27 12.29
C ALA A 153 -5.57 -15.11 11.80
N SER A 154 -5.17 -13.88 11.48
CA SER A 154 -3.82 -13.51 11.08
C SER A 154 -2.78 -13.93 12.12
N LYS A 155 -2.99 -13.57 13.39
CA LYS A 155 -2.02 -13.84 14.47
C LYS A 155 -1.91 -15.33 14.80
N GLN A 156 -3.03 -16.06 14.88
CA GLN A 156 -3.01 -17.48 15.24
C GLN A 156 -2.37 -18.35 14.15
N ASN A 157 -2.53 -17.97 12.88
CA ASN A 157 -1.99 -18.74 11.77
C ASN A 157 -0.65 -18.20 11.22
N GLY A 158 -0.20 -17.02 11.67
CA GLY A 158 0.97 -16.35 11.09
C GLY A 158 0.75 -15.83 9.67
N TYR A 159 -0.49 -15.50 9.31
CA TYR A 159 -0.87 -15.01 7.99
C TYR A 159 -0.91 -13.48 7.93
N ASP A 160 -0.65 -12.88 6.77
CA ASP A 160 -0.84 -11.43 6.55
C ASP A 160 -2.33 -11.06 6.58
N SER A 161 -2.68 -10.09 7.42
CA SER A 161 -4.06 -9.64 7.63
C SER A 161 -4.69 -9.01 6.40
N ARG A 162 -3.90 -8.35 5.54
CA ARG A 162 -4.41 -7.75 4.28
C ARG A 162 -4.81 -8.84 3.29
N GLY A 163 -4.08 -9.95 3.24
CA GLY A 163 -4.46 -11.11 2.42
C GLY A 163 -5.82 -11.69 2.80
N ILE A 164 -6.07 -11.89 4.10
CA ILE A 164 -7.35 -12.38 4.62
C ILE A 164 -8.46 -11.36 4.33
N TYR A 165 -8.23 -10.08 4.66
CA TYR A 165 -9.18 -8.99 4.41
C TYR A 165 -9.55 -8.84 2.93
N SER A 166 -8.56 -8.97 2.03
CA SER A 166 -8.75 -8.93 0.58
C SER A 166 -9.67 -10.02 0.05
N CYS A 167 -9.72 -11.17 0.72
CA CYS A 167 -10.61 -12.28 0.38
C CYS A 167 -12.03 -12.01 0.88
N CYS A 168 -12.18 -11.60 2.14
CA CYS A 168 -13.49 -11.32 2.72
C CYS A 168 -14.23 -10.17 2.01
N ASN A 169 -13.50 -9.21 1.43
CA ASN A 169 -14.08 -8.08 0.69
C ASN A 169 -14.43 -8.38 -0.79
N MET A 170 -14.59 -9.65 -1.18
CA MET A 170 -15.17 -10.14 -2.45
C MET A 170 -14.71 -9.46 -3.76
N GLY A 171 -13.52 -8.83 -3.82
CA GLY A 171 -13.18 -7.95 -4.94
C GLY A 171 -11.72 -7.95 -5.43
N LEU A 172 -10.75 -8.35 -4.60
CA LEU A 172 -9.33 -8.23 -4.96
C LEU A 172 -8.62 -9.59 -5.07
N SER A 173 -8.94 -10.52 -4.18
CA SER A 173 -8.42 -11.89 -4.17
C SER A 173 -9.54 -12.84 -3.80
N LYS A 174 -9.60 -14.02 -4.42
CA LYS A 174 -10.59 -15.04 -4.07
C LYS A 174 -10.10 -15.97 -2.95
N THR A 175 -8.78 -16.09 -2.80
CA THR A 175 -8.15 -17.05 -1.89
C THR A 175 -6.88 -16.45 -1.29
N SER A 176 -6.50 -16.92 -0.10
CA SER A 176 -5.27 -16.52 0.58
C SER A 176 -4.75 -17.65 1.47
N ASN A 177 -3.45 -17.91 1.40
CA ASN A 177 -2.75 -18.97 2.15
C ASN A 177 -3.40 -20.36 2.01
N GLY A 178 -3.96 -20.67 0.83
CA GLY A 178 -4.58 -21.98 0.55
C GLY A 178 -6.02 -22.14 1.04
N TYR A 179 -6.66 -21.07 1.51
CA TYR A 179 -8.03 -21.10 2.01
C TYR A 179 -8.89 -20.01 1.34
N ILE A 180 -10.20 -20.22 1.38
CA ILE A 180 -11.19 -19.17 1.12
C ILE A 180 -11.50 -18.49 2.46
N TRP A 181 -11.57 -17.17 2.46
CA TRP A 181 -11.90 -16.39 3.66
C TRP A 181 -13.12 -15.53 3.39
N ILE A 182 -14.13 -15.63 4.25
CA ILE A 182 -15.40 -14.91 4.12
C ILE A 182 -15.84 -14.39 5.49
N TYR A 183 -16.54 -13.25 5.53
CA TYR A 183 -17.18 -12.83 6.79
C TYR A 183 -18.33 -13.78 7.12
N LYS A 184 -18.52 -14.08 8.40
CA LYS A 184 -19.56 -14.99 8.87
C LYS A 184 -20.97 -14.55 8.42
N LYS A 185 -21.21 -13.24 8.34
CA LYS A 185 -22.48 -12.67 7.84
C LYS A 185 -22.76 -12.96 6.36
N ASP A 186 -21.71 -13.11 5.55
CA ASP A 186 -21.82 -13.29 4.10
C ASP A 186 -21.82 -14.78 3.70
N TYR A 187 -21.63 -15.68 4.68
CA TYR A 187 -21.57 -17.12 4.45
C TYR A 187 -22.86 -17.70 3.84
N ASN A 188 -24.02 -17.13 4.16
CA ASN A 188 -25.30 -17.61 3.60
C ASN A 188 -25.43 -17.32 2.09
N THR A 189 -24.67 -16.35 1.59
CA THR A 189 -24.61 -15.99 0.16
C THR A 189 -23.34 -16.53 -0.51
N PHE A 190 -22.63 -17.44 0.16
CA PHE A 190 -21.41 -18.05 -0.34
C PHE A 190 -21.70 -18.88 -1.59
N ASP A 191 -21.05 -18.52 -2.70
CA ASP A 191 -21.07 -19.25 -3.95
C ASP A 191 -19.69 -19.85 -4.22
N LEU A 192 -19.52 -21.14 -3.94
CA LEU A 192 -18.25 -21.83 -4.13
C LEU A 192 -17.76 -21.76 -5.59
N ASP A 193 -18.66 -21.82 -6.57
CA ASP A 193 -18.31 -21.77 -7.99
C ASP A 193 -17.70 -20.42 -8.36
N TYR A 194 -18.19 -19.32 -7.76
CA TYR A 194 -17.54 -18.02 -7.90
C TYR A 194 -16.09 -18.06 -7.38
N TYR A 195 -15.83 -18.65 -6.22
CA TYR A 195 -14.49 -18.70 -5.63
C TYR A 195 -13.53 -19.63 -6.41
N LEU A 196 -14.04 -20.71 -6.97
CA LEU A 196 -13.28 -21.65 -7.80
C LEU A 196 -13.09 -21.16 -9.25
N SER A 197 -13.97 -20.28 -9.74
CA SER A 197 -13.90 -19.80 -11.12
C SER A 197 -12.60 -19.04 -11.38
N ARG A 198 -11.80 -19.56 -12.32
CA ARG A 198 -10.63 -18.87 -12.84
C ARG A 198 -11.07 -17.93 -13.94
N LYS A 199 -10.59 -16.68 -13.92
CA LYS A 199 -10.77 -15.76 -15.05
C LYS A 199 -10.15 -16.43 -16.29
N GLN A 200 -10.96 -16.70 -17.31
CA GLN A 200 -10.45 -17.31 -18.54
C GLN A 200 -9.33 -16.42 -19.11
N LYS A 201 -8.21 -17.05 -19.45
CA LYS A 201 -7.11 -16.33 -20.10
C LYS A 201 -7.50 -16.08 -21.53
N LYS A 202 -7.58 -14.81 -21.91
CA LYS A 202 -7.91 -14.43 -23.28
C LYS A 202 -6.82 -14.94 -24.24
N PRO A 203 -7.20 -15.49 -25.41
CA PRO A 203 -6.25 -15.83 -26.43
C PRO A 203 -5.59 -14.57 -27.00
N ILE A 204 -4.34 -14.70 -27.43
CA ILE A 204 -3.53 -13.59 -27.95
C ILE A 204 -2.97 -13.93 -29.32
N GLU A 205 -2.84 -12.92 -30.16
CA GLU A 205 -2.28 -13.00 -31.50
C GLU A 205 -0.87 -12.41 -31.50
N GLN A 206 0.03 -13.06 -32.21
CA GLN A 206 1.40 -12.62 -32.45
C GLN A 206 1.58 -12.30 -33.92
N TYR A 207 2.02 -11.08 -34.22
CA TYR A 207 2.34 -10.60 -35.55
C TYR A 207 3.83 -10.31 -35.67
N ASP A 208 4.37 -10.44 -36.88
CA ASP A 208 5.67 -9.85 -37.20
C ASP A 208 5.58 -8.30 -37.20
N MET A 209 6.70 -7.64 -37.43
CA MET A 209 6.73 -6.17 -37.48
C MET A 209 6.12 -5.60 -38.78
N ASP A 210 5.80 -6.43 -39.76
CA ASP A 210 5.17 -6.04 -41.03
C ASP A 210 3.64 -6.22 -41.02
N GLY A 211 3.11 -6.82 -39.95
CA GLY A 211 1.69 -7.02 -39.73
C GLY A 211 1.16 -8.37 -40.18
N ASN A 212 2.04 -9.33 -40.50
CA ASN A 212 1.64 -10.70 -40.82
C ASN A 212 1.41 -11.50 -39.54
N LEU A 213 0.29 -12.20 -39.46
CA LEU A 213 -0.04 -13.07 -38.32
C LEU A 213 0.90 -14.28 -38.32
N ILE A 214 1.65 -14.46 -37.23
CA ILE A 214 2.56 -15.59 -37.03
C ILE A 214 1.83 -16.73 -36.31
N LYS A 215 1.16 -16.42 -35.20
CA LYS A 215 0.58 -17.44 -34.32
C LYS A 215 -0.54 -16.88 -33.44
N ILE A 216 -1.55 -17.72 -33.17
CA ILE A 216 -2.55 -17.49 -32.13
C ILE A 216 -2.21 -18.40 -30.94
N TRP A 217 -2.18 -17.83 -29.74
CA TRP A 217 -1.93 -18.53 -28.50
C TRP A 217 -3.25 -18.61 -27.74
N GLU A 218 -3.76 -19.82 -27.56
CA GLU A 218 -5.01 -20.06 -26.81
C GLU A 218 -4.88 -19.57 -25.37
N HIS A 219 -3.68 -19.68 -24.79
CA HIS A 219 -3.39 -19.19 -23.45
C HIS A 219 -2.15 -18.31 -23.46
N GLY A 220 -2.31 -17.02 -23.14
CA GLY A 220 -1.18 -16.07 -23.09
C GLY A 220 -0.06 -16.42 -22.10
N CYS A 221 -0.19 -17.44 -21.24
CA CYS A 221 0.91 -17.96 -20.43
C CYS A 221 1.84 -18.94 -21.15
N GLN A 222 1.38 -19.60 -22.23
CA GLN A 222 2.17 -20.54 -23.04
C GLN A 222 3.37 -19.84 -23.71
N VAL A 223 3.29 -18.51 -23.90
CA VAL A 223 4.41 -17.72 -24.44
C VAL A 223 5.69 -17.85 -23.60
N LYS A 224 5.59 -18.23 -22.31
CA LYS A 224 6.76 -18.47 -21.45
C LYS A 224 7.66 -19.58 -21.97
N GLU A 225 7.09 -20.63 -22.56
CA GLU A 225 7.85 -21.76 -23.14
C GLU A 225 8.76 -21.30 -24.28
N ASN A 226 8.47 -20.13 -24.85
CA ASN A 226 9.24 -19.51 -25.93
C ASN A 226 10.06 -18.31 -25.44
N ASN A 227 10.38 -18.26 -24.15
CA ASN A 227 11.16 -17.20 -23.50
C ASN A 227 10.55 -15.78 -23.58
N PHE A 228 9.25 -15.67 -23.86
CA PHE A 228 8.55 -14.39 -23.79
C PHE A 228 8.04 -14.13 -22.37
N SER A 229 8.20 -12.89 -21.88
CA SER A 229 7.62 -12.48 -20.60
C SER A 229 6.14 -12.15 -20.75
N PRO A 230 5.22 -12.87 -20.08
CA PRO A 230 3.78 -12.61 -20.20
C PRO A 230 3.39 -11.20 -19.79
N SER A 231 4.09 -10.58 -18.82
CA SER A 231 3.77 -9.21 -18.41
C SER A 231 4.04 -8.18 -19.50
N ARG A 232 5.12 -8.36 -20.27
CA ARG A 232 5.44 -7.47 -21.41
C ARG A 232 4.48 -7.67 -22.57
N ILE A 233 4.08 -8.92 -22.83
CA ILE A 233 3.06 -9.22 -23.84
C ILE A 233 1.71 -8.62 -23.42
N ASN A 234 1.33 -8.80 -22.15
CA ASN A 234 0.08 -8.25 -21.61
C ASN A 234 0.06 -6.72 -21.68
N SER A 235 1.21 -6.05 -21.46
CA SER A 235 1.36 -4.60 -21.67
C SER A 235 1.06 -4.19 -23.12
N CYS A 236 1.48 -5.00 -24.10
CA CYS A 236 1.16 -4.76 -25.50
C CYS A 236 -0.34 -4.94 -25.77
N CYS A 237 -0.93 -6.05 -25.31
CA CYS A 237 -2.35 -6.34 -25.52
C CYS A 237 -3.29 -5.33 -24.83
N HIS A 238 -2.83 -4.65 -23.76
CA HIS A 238 -3.55 -3.55 -23.09
C HIS A 238 -3.19 -2.16 -23.62
N HIS A 239 -2.48 -2.10 -24.75
CA HIS A 239 -2.10 -0.86 -25.44
C HIS A 239 -1.11 0.07 -24.75
N ASN A 240 -0.55 -0.34 -23.62
CA ASN A 240 0.55 0.36 -22.95
C ASN A 240 1.86 0.29 -23.75
N SER A 241 1.97 -0.64 -24.70
CA SER A 241 3.11 -0.78 -25.60
C SER A 241 2.65 -1.23 -26.98
N MET A 242 3.43 -0.88 -28.02
CA MET A 242 3.08 -1.25 -29.40
C MET A 242 3.70 -2.59 -29.82
N SER A 243 4.86 -2.93 -29.28
CA SER A 243 5.57 -4.16 -29.60
C SER A 243 6.41 -4.64 -28.41
N ALA A 244 6.70 -5.94 -28.42
CA ALA A 244 7.64 -6.56 -27.49
C ALA A 244 8.37 -7.69 -28.21
N TYR A 245 9.66 -7.83 -27.94
CA TYR A 245 10.51 -8.89 -28.51
C TYR A 245 10.57 -8.91 -30.04
N GLY A 246 10.34 -7.76 -30.70
CA GLY A 246 10.31 -7.68 -32.17
C GLY A 246 9.01 -8.20 -32.79
N TYR A 247 7.94 -8.30 -32.00
CA TYR A 247 6.62 -8.73 -32.45
C TYR A 247 5.55 -7.77 -31.94
N ILE A 248 4.43 -7.71 -32.65
CA ILE A 248 3.23 -6.99 -32.23
C ILE A 248 2.25 -8.00 -31.62
N TRP A 249 1.62 -7.62 -30.52
CA TRP A 249 0.74 -8.50 -29.74
C TRP A 249 -0.59 -7.81 -29.49
N LYS A 250 -1.69 -8.54 -29.68
CA LYS A 250 -3.04 -8.10 -29.31
C LYS A 250 -3.90 -9.26 -28.82
N PHE A 251 -4.98 -8.97 -28.10
CA PHE A 251 -5.99 -9.99 -27.80
C PHE A 251 -6.78 -10.31 -29.06
N VAL A 252 -7.20 -11.56 -29.24
CA VAL A 252 -8.05 -11.96 -30.39
C VAL A 252 -9.35 -11.14 -30.43
N ASP A 253 -9.90 -10.79 -29.27
CA ASP A 253 -11.13 -10.01 -29.14
C ASP A 253 -10.90 -8.48 -29.19
N ASP A 254 -9.67 -8.02 -29.41
CA ASP A 254 -9.35 -6.60 -29.51
C ASP A 254 -9.65 -6.06 -30.91
N THR A 255 -10.84 -5.47 -31.05
CA THR A 255 -11.29 -4.81 -32.28
C THR A 255 -10.75 -3.38 -32.43
N THR A 256 -10.12 -2.81 -31.40
CA THR A 256 -9.64 -1.43 -31.40
C THR A 256 -8.23 -1.30 -31.99
N ARG A 257 -7.42 -2.37 -31.88
CA ARG A 257 -6.05 -2.42 -32.40
C ARG A 257 -6.00 -3.01 -33.80
N ILE A 258 -6.03 -2.13 -34.80
CA ILE A 258 -5.93 -2.52 -36.21
C ILE A 258 -4.44 -2.57 -36.61
N ILE A 259 -3.93 -3.78 -36.90
CA ILE A 259 -2.54 -4.00 -37.34
C ILE A 259 -2.44 -3.72 -38.84
N ASN A 260 -2.35 -2.44 -39.19
CA ASN A 260 -2.14 -1.98 -40.56
C ASN A 260 -0.71 -1.44 -40.74
N LYS A 261 -0.36 -1.07 -41.97
CA LYS A 261 0.97 -0.52 -42.30
C LYS A 261 1.37 0.68 -41.43
N VAL A 262 0.44 1.61 -41.20
CA VAL A 262 0.68 2.81 -40.37
C VAL A 262 1.05 2.41 -38.94
N TYR A 263 0.33 1.46 -38.35
CA TYR A 263 0.62 0.94 -37.02
C TYR A 263 2.00 0.27 -36.98
N CYS A 264 2.29 -0.57 -37.97
CA CYS A 264 3.54 -1.31 -38.08
C CYS A 264 4.76 -0.37 -38.19
N ASP A 265 4.65 0.66 -39.04
CA ASP A 265 5.70 1.68 -39.21
C ASP A 265 5.96 2.45 -37.92
N GLU A 266 4.89 2.82 -37.19
CA GLU A 266 5.03 3.49 -35.90
C GLU A 266 5.62 2.57 -34.81
N ALA A 267 5.23 1.29 -34.80
CA ALA A 267 5.80 0.28 -33.90
C ALA A 267 7.30 0.08 -34.17
N LYS A 268 7.72 0.02 -35.44
CA LYS A 268 9.14 -0.02 -35.84
C LYS A 268 9.88 1.23 -35.40
N ARG A 269 9.30 2.42 -35.63
CA ARG A 269 9.89 3.71 -35.23
C ARG A 269 10.14 3.76 -33.73
N LYS A 270 9.14 3.43 -32.90
CA LYS A 270 9.29 3.40 -31.43
C LYS A 270 10.28 2.35 -30.96
N ALA A 271 10.26 1.15 -31.53
CA ALA A 271 11.23 0.12 -31.20
C ALA A 271 12.68 0.55 -31.53
N ASN A 272 12.86 1.24 -32.66
CA ASN A 272 14.17 1.74 -33.07
C ASN A 272 14.64 2.89 -32.17
N LEU A 273 13.75 3.83 -31.81
CA LEU A 273 14.04 4.91 -30.84
C LEU A 273 14.56 4.38 -29.51
N VAL A 274 13.92 3.34 -28.96
CA VAL A 274 14.37 2.70 -27.71
C VAL A 274 15.74 2.02 -27.89
N LYS A 275 16.03 1.48 -29.09
CA LYS A 275 17.31 0.83 -29.41
C LYS A 275 18.46 1.83 -29.59
N VAL A 276 18.18 3.02 -30.10
CA VAL A 276 19.21 4.04 -30.41
C VAL A 276 19.36 5.12 -29.33
N SER A 277 18.52 5.14 -28.29
CA SER A 277 18.62 6.14 -27.20
C SER A 277 19.94 5.98 -26.44
N LYS A 278 20.99 6.62 -26.95
CA LYS A 278 22.28 6.69 -26.28
C LYS A 278 22.13 7.49 -24.99
N ILE A 279 22.92 7.11 -24.00
CA ILE A 279 22.95 7.77 -22.70
C ILE A 279 24.28 8.50 -22.59
N TYR A 280 24.20 9.79 -22.28
CA TYR A 280 25.35 10.67 -22.12
C TYR A 280 25.60 10.87 -20.63
N GLN A 281 26.83 10.60 -20.19
CA GLN A 281 27.30 10.83 -18.83
C GLN A 281 28.17 12.08 -18.83
N LEU A 282 27.83 13.04 -17.97
CA LEU A 282 28.45 14.36 -17.90
C LEU A 282 28.95 14.62 -16.47
N ASP A 283 29.99 15.43 -16.33
CA ASP A 283 30.45 15.95 -15.04
C ASP A 283 29.58 17.13 -14.55
N ASP A 284 29.92 17.69 -13.38
CA ASP A 284 29.23 18.83 -12.78
C ASP A 284 29.31 20.12 -13.61
N ASN A 285 30.26 20.19 -14.54
CA ASN A 285 30.48 21.33 -15.44
C ASN A 285 29.87 21.08 -16.83
N ASN A 286 29.05 20.04 -17.00
CA ASN A 286 28.47 19.58 -18.26
C ASN A 286 29.49 19.10 -19.32
N ASN A 287 30.72 18.74 -18.93
CA ASN A 287 31.67 18.12 -19.84
C ASN A 287 31.31 16.66 -20.08
N LEU A 288 31.36 16.24 -21.35
CA LEU A 288 31.08 14.86 -21.74
C LEU A 288 32.16 13.90 -21.22
N ILE A 289 31.76 12.96 -20.37
CA ILE A 289 32.64 11.89 -19.86
C ILE A 289 32.55 10.66 -20.76
N LYS A 290 31.34 10.16 -21.01
CA LYS A 290 31.14 8.91 -21.74
C LYS A 290 29.77 8.84 -22.42
N ILE A 291 29.73 8.15 -23.56
CA ILE A 291 28.50 7.82 -24.28
C ILE A 291 28.28 6.31 -24.18
N PHE A 292 27.08 5.92 -23.73
CA PHE A 292 26.62 4.54 -23.70
C PHE A 292 25.59 4.32 -24.81
N LYS A 293 25.66 3.17 -25.49
CA LYS A 293 24.71 2.79 -26.56
C LYS A 293 23.31 2.50 -26.02
N SER A 294 23.18 2.16 -24.73
CA SER A 294 21.89 1.93 -24.07
C SER A 294 22.00 1.89 -22.54
N LEU A 295 20.87 1.97 -21.84
CA LEU A 295 20.79 1.72 -20.39
C LEU A 295 21.29 0.32 -19.95
N ARG A 296 21.29 -0.68 -20.84
CA ARG A 296 21.89 -1.99 -20.54
C ARG A 296 23.42 -1.95 -20.53
N GLU A 297 24.01 -1.10 -21.35
CA GLU A 297 25.46 -0.90 -21.33
C GLU A 297 25.88 -0.15 -20.07
N VAL A 298 25.10 0.85 -19.64
CA VAL A 298 25.24 1.53 -18.34
C VAL A 298 25.27 0.51 -17.19
N GLU A 299 24.31 -0.42 -17.16
CA GLU A 299 24.26 -1.49 -16.15
C GLU A 299 25.49 -2.41 -16.17
N ARG A 300 25.98 -2.79 -17.36
CA ARG A 300 27.22 -3.58 -17.50
C ARG A 300 28.47 -2.84 -17.03
N ASN A 301 28.42 -1.51 -16.96
CA ASN A 301 29.52 -0.67 -16.47
C ASN A 301 29.35 -0.31 -14.98
N GLY A 302 28.48 -1.01 -14.24
CA GLY A 302 28.37 -0.89 -12.78
C GLY A 302 27.37 0.16 -12.28
N PHE A 303 26.62 0.82 -13.17
CA PHE A 303 25.65 1.85 -12.78
C PHE A 303 24.21 1.31 -12.78
N SER A 304 23.37 1.76 -11.84
CA SER A 304 21.95 1.37 -11.82
C SER A 304 21.18 1.92 -13.02
N LYS A 305 20.72 1.06 -13.93
CA LYS A 305 19.86 1.45 -15.06
C LYS A 305 18.58 2.19 -14.63
N TYR A 306 18.05 1.87 -13.45
CA TYR A 306 16.83 2.48 -12.93
C TYR A 306 17.09 3.92 -12.48
N LEU A 307 18.15 4.15 -11.71
CA LEU A 307 18.50 5.48 -11.21
C LEU A 307 18.98 6.38 -12.35
N VAL A 308 19.78 5.86 -13.27
CA VAL A 308 20.18 6.59 -14.49
C VAL A 308 18.96 6.96 -15.33
N SER A 309 17.98 6.05 -15.49
CA SER A 309 16.74 6.38 -16.20
C SER A 309 15.90 7.45 -15.51
N LYS A 310 15.97 7.59 -14.18
CA LYS A 310 15.28 8.66 -13.46
C LYS A 310 15.97 10.00 -13.69
N CYS A 311 17.31 10.01 -13.70
CA CYS A 311 18.09 11.19 -14.06
C CYS A 311 17.76 11.68 -15.48
N CYS A 312 17.76 10.79 -16.47
CA CYS A 312 17.41 11.17 -17.85
C CYS A 312 15.93 11.57 -18.04
N LYS A 313 15.08 11.45 -17.01
CA LYS A 313 13.68 11.89 -17.03
C LYS A 313 13.44 13.12 -16.17
N HIS A 314 14.51 13.71 -15.61
CA HIS A 314 14.44 14.84 -14.68
C HIS A 314 13.65 14.53 -13.40
N GLU A 315 13.53 13.25 -13.02
CA GLU A 315 12.93 12.84 -11.74
C GLU A 315 13.94 12.99 -10.58
N THR A 316 15.24 13.00 -10.90
CA THR A 316 16.36 13.17 -9.96
C THR A 316 17.49 13.92 -10.66
N GLU A 317 18.10 14.91 -10.02
CA GLU A 317 19.10 15.77 -10.67
C GLU A 317 20.39 15.03 -11.07
N LYS A 318 20.91 14.16 -10.19
CA LYS A 318 22.18 13.45 -10.39
C LYS A 318 22.14 12.03 -9.82
N TYR A 319 23.03 11.18 -10.32
CA TYR A 319 23.31 9.85 -9.76
C TYR A 319 24.80 9.57 -9.83
N GLU A 320 25.40 9.14 -8.71
CA GLU A 320 26.85 8.96 -8.54
C GLU A 320 27.67 10.22 -8.92
N ASN A 321 27.16 11.41 -8.59
CA ASN A 321 27.75 12.71 -8.95
C ASN A 321 27.85 12.99 -10.46
N TYR A 322 27.11 12.26 -11.29
CA TYR A 322 27.04 12.52 -12.73
C TYR A 322 25.67 13.02 -13.16
N ILE A 323 25.65 13.86 -14.18
CA ILE A 323 24.45 14.25 -14.92
C ILE A 323 24.27 13.24 -16.06
N TRP A 324 23.04 12.76 -16.23
CA TRP A 324 22.72 11.72 -17.22
C TRP A 324 21.62 12.21 -18.16
N LEU A 325 21.90 12.23 -19.46
CA LEU A 325 20.96 12.71 -20.47
C LEU A 325 20.69 11.65 -21.54
N PHE A 326 19.48 11.65 -22.10
CA PHE A 326 19.23 10.97 -23.36
C PHE A 326 19.86 11.76 -24.52
N GLU A 327 20.26 11.07 -25.59
CA GLU A 327 20.86 11.68 -26.79
C GLU A 327 20.09 12.90 -27.30
N LYS A 328 18.76 12.83 -27.31
CA LYS A 328 17.91 13.94 -27.74
C LYS A 328 18.12 15.22 -26.92
N GLU A 329 18.26 15.08 -25.60
CA GLU A 329 18.41 16.22 -24.69
C GLU A 329 19.83 16.77 -24.72
N TYR A 330 20.83 15.89 -24.76
CA TYR A 330 22.22 16.30 -24.91
C TYR A 330 22.42 17.11 -26.20
N LEU A 331 21.87 16.63 -27.32
CA LEU A 331 21.95 17.35 -28.60
C LEU A 331 21.19 18.68 -28.55
N ALA A 332 20.07 18.78 -27.82
CA ALA A 332 19.32 20.03 -27.71
C ALA A 332 20.03 21.11 -26.88
N ILE A 333 20.88 20.72 -25.93
CA ILE A 333 21.67 21.65 -25.10
C ILE A 333 22.94 22.12 -25.83
N ASN A 334 23.46 21.31 -26.77
CA ASN A 334 24.71 21.55 -27.47
C ASN A 334 24.54 21.90 -28.97
N ALA A 335 23.30 22.13 -29.41
CA ALA A 335 22.97 22.69 -30.73
C ALA A 335 22.74 24.19 -30.60
#